data_AF-C3PEB5-F1
#
_entry.id   AF-C3PEB5-F1
#
_cell.length_a   1.000
_cell.length_b   1.000
_cell.length_c   1.000
_cell.angle_alpha   90.00
_cell.angle_beta   90.00
_cell.angle_gamma   90.00
#
_symmetry.space_group_name_H-M   'P 1'
#
loop_
_entity.id
_entity.type
_entity.pdbx_description
1 polymer ?
#
loop_
_entity_poly.entity_id
_entity_poly.type
_entity_poly.pdbx_seq_one_letter_code
_entity_poly.pdbx_strand_id
1 'polypeptide(L)'
;MTALDMDRIREALSDDFAVIDYTESTGSTNTDLMQAEKVADGTVLLANEQVAGKGRLGRQWVSPAGSQLIFSVLILPESLEHLGTLPLAAGLAVTDSVEKAVLKWPNDVQIDGKKLCGILAEAGPVGEAFKSAPKTEVSKAEVNKAEINKAEINKAEVNKAEINKAEVAPKTQSANPPSARVVVGMGINVTLTREELPIEAATSLALEGLDTDRTQLAITVLKNLRHRITQWEQQDPQLMADYRKVCSSIGQEVRLEAPTGDVIGTVEGVADDGRINVGGEYYSAGDVIHLRPADN
;
A
#
# COMPACT_ATOMS: atom_id res chain seq x y z
N MET A 1 -21.90 12.61 -6.58
CA MET A 1 -20.43 12.77 -6.63
C MET A 1 -19.96 12.52 -8.03
N THR A 2 -18.93 13.25 -8.46
CA THR A 2 -18.34 13.12 -9.80
C THR A 2 -17.49 11.85 -9.87
N ALA A 3 -17.59 11.12 -10.98
CA ALA A 3 -16.68 10.04 -11.31
C ALA A 3 -15.24 10.58 -11.46
N LEU A 4 -14.24 9.72 -11.31
CA LEU A 4 -12.86 10.08 -11.59
C LEU A 4 -12.68 10.35 -13.09
N ASP A 5 -12.08 11.50 -13.42
CA ASP A 5 -11.67 11.79 -14.80
C ASP A 5 -10.33 11.12 -15.08
N MET A 6 -10.41 9.89 -15.60
CA MET A 6 -9.24 9.06 -15.85
C MET A 6 -8.32 9.60 -16.94
N ASP A 7 -8.84 10.34 -17.91
CA ASP A 7 -8.02 10.93 -18.98
C ASP A 7 -7.16 12.06 -18.40
N ARG A 8 -7.76 12.93 -17.57
CA ARG A 8 -7.02 13.97 -16.85
C ARG A 8 -5.98 13.40 -15.89
N ILE A 9 -6.30 12.30 -15.18
CA ILE A 9 -5.34 11.62 -14.29
C ILE A 9 -4.15 11.07 -15.08
N ARG A 10 -4.41 10.37 -16.18
CA ARG A 10 -3.35 9.76 -17.02
C ARG A 10 -2.47 10.80 -17.68
N GLU A 11 -3.05 11.88 -18.19
CA GLU A 11 -2.30 12.99 -18.77
C GLU A 11 -1.35 13.61 -17.74
N ALA A 12 -1.88 13.95 -16.56
CA ALA A 12 -1.14 14.64 -15.51
C ALA A 12 0.00 13.83 -14.88
N LEU A 13 -0.06 12.49 -14.97
CA LEU A 13 0.86 11.56 -14.31
C LEU A 13 1.66 10.68 -15.30
N SER A 14 1.64 11.04 -16.59
CA SER A 14 2.28 10.27 -17.68
C SER A 14 3.79 10.10 -17.53
N ASP A 15 4.46 11.04 -16.86
CA ASP A 15 5.90 10.96 -16.54
C ASP A 15 6.18 10.24 -15.21
N ASP A 16 5.16 10.06 -14.36
CA ASP A 16 5.30 9.56 -13.00
C ASP A 16 5.05 8.04 -12.89
N PHE A 17 4.11 7.51 -13.68
CA PHE A 17 3.71 6.10 -13.62
C PHE A 17 3.60 5.48 -15.02
N ALA A 18 4.10 4.26 -15.17
CA ALA A 18 4.10 3.56 -16.45
C ALA A 18 2.69 3.15 -16.90
N VAL A 19 1.82 2.78 -15.96
CA VAL A 19 0.47 2.29 -16.21
C VAL A 19 -0.46 2.83 -15.13
N ILE A 20 -1.61 3.39 -15.54
CA ILE A 20 -2.67 3.82 -14.63
C ILE A 20 -4.01 3.24 -15.12
N ASP A 21 -4.44 2.19 -14.43
CA ASP A 21 -5.67 1.47 -14.69
C ASP A 21 -6.78 1.87 -13.71
N TYR A 22 -8.02 1.63 -14.13
CA TYR A 22 -9.22 1.90 -13.34
C TYR A 22 -10.20 0.75 -13.50
N THR A 23 -10.80 0.34 -12.38
CA THR A 23 -11.93 -0.59 -12.38
C THR A 23 -13.11 0.02 -11.64
N GLU A 24 -14.33 -0.27 -12.10
CA GLU A 24 -15.52 0.25 -11.44
C GLU A 24 -15.76 -0.45 -10.10
N SER A 25 -15.53 -1.76 -10.01
CA SER A 25 -15.66 -2.50 -8.76
C SER A 25 -14.70 -3.68 -8.75
N THR A 26 -14.14 -3.98 -7.58
CA THR A 26 -13.28 -5.15 -7.37
C THR A 26 -13.40 -5.69 -5.95
N GLY A 27 -12.89 -6.90 -5.70
CA GLY A 27 -12.65 -7.38 -4.34
C GLY A 27 -11.66 -6.46 -3.61
N SER A 28 -10.43 -6.35 -4.14
CA SER A 28 -9.38 -5.50 -3.56
C SER A 28 -8.33 -5.17 -4.62
N THR A 29 -8.06 -3.88 -4.84
CA THR A 29 -6.98 -3.40 -5.73
C THR A 29 -5.62 -4.03 -5.39
N ASN A 30 -5.29 -4.16 -4.10
CA ASN A 30 -4.10 -4.87 -3.65
C ASN A 30 -4.03 -6.33 -4.14
N THR A 31 -5.12 -7.08 -3.99
CA THR A 31 -5.17 -8.49 -4.41
C THR A 31 -5.02 -8.61 -5.92
N ASP A 32 -5.68 -7.74 -6.68
CA ASP A 32 -5.62 -7.74 -8.13
C ASP A 32 -4.18 -7.53 -8.62
N LEU A 33 -3.47 -6.53 -8.10
CA LEU A 33 -2.07 -6.28 -8.46
C LEU A 33 -1.12 -7.39 -7.95
N MET A 34 -1.39 -7.97 -6.79
CA MET A 34 -0.61 -9.09 -6.28
C MET A 34 -0.78 -10.36 -7.14
N GLN A 35 -1.94 -10.55 -7.76
CA GLN A 35 -2.27 -11.72 -8.58
C GLN A 35 -2.05 -11.49 -10.09
N ALA A 36 -1.85 -10.25 -10.51
CA ALA A 36 -1.65 -9.92 -11.91
C ALA A 36 -0.43 -10.66 -12.50
N GLU A 37 -0.64 -11.24 -13.69
CA GLU A 37 0.35 -12.03 -14.41
C GLU A 37 1.43 -11.15 -15.03
N LYS A 38 1.04 -9.98 -15.55
CA LYS A 38 1.91 -9.03 -16.22
C LYS A 38 1.72 -7.66 -15.60
N VAL A 39 2.77 -7.15 -14.99
CA VAL A 39 2.80 -5.85 -14.33
C VAL A 39 4.12 -5.16 -14.63
N ALA A 40 4.08 -3.85 -14.77
CA ALA A 40 5.27 -3.01 -14.82
C ALA A 40 5.50 -2.39 -13.44
N ASP A 41 6.76 -2.10 -13.12
CA ASP A 41 7.05 -1.25 -11.97
C ASP A 41 6.31 0.10 -12.10
N GLY A 42 5.74 0.57 -11.00
CA GLY A 42 4.90 1.78 -10.99
C GLY A 42 3.51 1.60 -11.62
N THR A 43 2.98 0.37 -11.71
CA THR A 43 1.58 0.17 -12.12
C THR A 43 0.63 0.66 -11.02
N VAL A 44 -0.29 1.56 -11.36
CA VAL A 44 -1.37 2.04 -10.48
C VAL A 44 -2.68 1.39 -10.88
N LEU A 45 -3.45 0.91 -9.91
CA LEU A 45 -4.83 0.48 -10.10
C LEU A 45 -5.74 1.29 -9.18
N LEU A 46 -6.62 2.11 -9.76
CA LEU A 46 -7.68 2.81 -9.05
C LEU A 46 -8.98 2.00 -9.09
N ALA A 47 -9.83 2.16 -8.07
CA ALA A 47 -11.17 1.58 -8.05
C ALA A 47 -12.23 2.56 -7.54
N ASN A 48 -13.45 2.47 -8.06
CA ASN A 48 -14.58 3.22 -7.49
C ASN A 48 -15.10 2.60 -6.19
N GLU A 49 -15.07 1.27 -6.12
CA GLU A 49 -15.62 0.46 -5.04
C GLU A 49 -14.73 -0.75 -4.75
N GLN A 50 -14.65 -1.12 -3.46
CA GLN A 50 -14.11 -2.42 -3.05
C GLN A 50 -15.10 -3.19 -2.18
N VAL A 51 -15.46 -4.39 -2.62
CA VAL A 51 -16.42 -5.26 -1.90
C VAL A 51 -15.75 -6.19 -0.88
N ALA A 52 -14.43 -6.40 -1.00
CA ALA A 52 -13.63 -7.26 -0.12
C ALA A 52 -12.28 -6.59 0.24
N GLY A 53 -12.33 -5.27 0.49
CA GLY A 53 -11.13 -4.48 0.77
C GLY A 53 -10.39 -4.97 2.02
N LYS A 54 -9.07 -4.94 1.97
CA LYS A 54 -8.20 -5.46 3.03
C LYS A 54 -7.60 -4.34 3.87
N GLY A 55 -7.56 -4.55 5.18
CA GLY A 55 -6.75 -3.81 6.12
C GLY A 55 -5.70 -4.71 6.77
N ARG A 56 -4.86 -4.12 7.65
CA ARG A 56 -3.86 -4.87 8.42
C ARG A 56 -4.50 -5.90 9.35
N LEU A 57 -3.74 -6.96 9.66
CA LEU A 57 -4.10 -8.00 10.62
C LEU A 57 -5.45 -8.68 10.30
N GLY A 58 -5.78 -8.80 9.01
CA GLY A 58 -7.01 -9.45 8.55
C GLY A 58 -8.28 -8.61 8.72
N ARG A 59 -8.17 -7.34 9.13
CA ARG A 59 -9.31 -6.41 9.19
C ARG A 59 -9.82 -6.10 7.78
N GLN A 60 -11.10 -5.75 7.67
CA GLN A 60 -11.71 -5.34 6.41
C GLN A 60 -11.66 -3.82 6.24
N TRP A 61 -11.42 -3.37 5.02
CA TRP A 61 -11.60 -1.99 4.60
C TRP A 61 -12.90 -1.89 3.78
N VAL A 62 -13.87 -1.14 4.29
CA VAL A 62 -15.17 -0.93 3.64
C VAL A 62 -15.08 0.31 2.76
N SER A 63 -15.46 0.21 1.49
CA SER A 63 -15.44 1.35 0.59
C SER A 63 -16.65 1.38 -0.35
N PRO A 64 -17.75 2.04 0.07
CA PRO A 64 -18.91 2.29 -0.79
C PRO A 64 -18.51 3.05 -2.06
N ALA A 65 -19.17 2.74 -3.17
CA ALA A 65 -18.90 3.34 -4.47
C ALA A 65 -18.88 4.88 -4.39
N GLY A 66 -17.81 5.47 -4.92
CA GLY A 66 -17.68 6.92 -5.07
C GLY A 66 -17.28 7.69 -3.82
N SER A 67 -17.28 7.08 -2.64
CA SER A 67 -17.08 7.78 -1.35
C SER A 67 -15.63 8.00 -0.94
N GLN A 68 -14.71 7.29 -1.59
CA GLN A 68 -13.28 7.27 -1.25
C GLN A 68 -12.41 7.43 -2.51
N LEU A 69 -11.16 7.83 -2.29
CA LEU A 69 -10.09 7.60 -3.25
C LEU A 69 -9.40 6.29 -2.86
N ILE A 70 -9.55 5.27 -3.69
CA ILE A 70 -9.02 3.93 -3.46
C ILE A 70 -8.08 3.59 -4.60
N PHE A 71 -6.84 3.23 -4.27
CA PHE A 71 -5.90 2.77 -5.27
C PHE A 71 -4.81 1.91 -4.64
N SER A 72 -4.12 1.17 -5.50
CA SER A 72 -2.88 0.49 -5.17
C SER A 72 -1.79 0.86 -6.17
N VAL A 73 -0.55 0.93 -5.69
CA VAL A 73 0.67 1.04 -6.50
C VAL A 73 1.48 -0.24 -6.35
N LEU A 74 1.91 -0.80 -7.48
CA LEU A 74 2.87 -1.90 -7.52
C LEU A 74 4.28 -1.36 -7.71
N ILE A 75 5.21 -1.89 -6.92
CA ILE A 75 6.64 -1.58 -6.95
C ILE A 75 7.41 -2.90 -7.07
N LEU A 76 8.47 -2.90 -7.88
CA LEU A 76 9.40 -4.01 -8.06
C LEU A 76 10.78 -3.62 -7.51
N PRO A 77 10.96 -3.57 -6.17
CA PRO A 77 12.19 -3.08 -5.57
C PRO A 77 13.35 -4.05 -5.78
N GLU A 78 14.57 -3.51 -5.86
CA GLU A 78 15.80 -4.31 -5.94
C GLU A 78 16.11 -5.03 -4.62
N SER A 79 15.71 -4.46 -3.48
CA SER A 79 15.95 -4.98 -2.13
C SER A 79 14.70 -4.89 -1.25
N LEU A 80 14.60 -5.80 -0.27
CA LEU A 80 13.52 -5.83 0.73
C LEU A 80 13.94 -5.36 2.13
N GLU A 81 15.20 -4.91 2.29
CA GLU A 81 15.75 -4.56 3.60
C GLU A 81 14.99 -3.42 4.30
N HIS A 82 14.38 -2.52 3.54
CA HIS A 82 13.72 -1.32 4.06
C HIS A 82 12.20 -1.30 3.84
N LEU A 83 11.55 -2.45 3.63
CA LEU A 83 10.10 -2.51 3.42
C LEU A 83 9.29 -1.93 4.58
N GLY A 84 9.84 -1.95 5.80
CA GLY A 84 9.18 -1.44 7.00
C GLY A 84 8.83 0.05 6.93
N THR A 85 9.59 0.86 6.17
CA THR A 85 9.37 2.30 6.03
C THR A 85 8.48 2.68 4.85
N LEU A 86 8.15 1.74 3.95
CA LEU A 86 7.35 2.03 2.76
C LEU A 86 5.90 2.50 3.09
N PRO A 87 5.17 1.90 4.05
CA PRO A 87 3.88 2.45 4.50
C PRO A 87 4.00 3.87 5.08
N LEU A 88 5.14 4.19 5.71
CA LEU A 88 5.41 5.51 6.29
C LEU A 88 5.59 6.55 5.17
N ALA A 89 6.33 6.19 4.13
CA ALA A 89 6.50 7.01 2.92
C ALA A 89 5.17 7.25 2.19
N ALA A 90 4.35 6.22 2.06
CA ALA A 90 3.02 6.34 1.45
C ALA A 90 2.10 7.25 2.27
N GLY A 91 2.19 7.20 3.60
CA GLY A 91 1.47 8.13 4.47
C GLY A 91 1.88 9.58 4.29
N LEU A 92 3.19 9.85 4.14
CA LEU A 92 3.70 11.19 3.88
C LEU A 92 3.08 11.81 2.62
N ALA A 93 2.87 11.02 1.57
CA ALA A 93 2.22 11.50 0.36
C ALA A 93 0.81 12.07 0.61
N VAL A 94 0.07 11.53 1.59
CA VAL A 94 -1.24 12.08 1.99
C VAL A 94 -1.07 13.35 2.81
N THR A 95 -0.13 13.39 3.76
CA THR A 95 0.12 14.61 4.57
C THR A 95 0.66 15.77 3.73
N ASP A 96 1.38 15.48 2.65
CA ASP A 96 1.82 16.48 1.66
C ASP A 96 0.66 17.02 0.81
N SER A 97 -0.45 16.27 0.73
CA SER A 97 -1.58 16.57 -0.16
C SER A 97 -2.79 17.15 0.58
N VAL A 98 -2.91 16.92 1.88
CA VAL A 98 -4.08 17.27 2.70
C VAL A 98 -3.63 18.08 3.91
N GLU A 99 -4.13 19.31 4.02
CA GLU A 99 -3.82 20.19 5.15
C GLU A 99 -4.27 19.55 6.47
N LYS A 100 -3.53 19.80 7.56
CA LYS A 100 -3.76 19.28 8.92
C LYS A 100 -3.65 17.75 9.07
N ALA A 101 -3.45 17.02 7.99
CA ALA A 101 -3.25 15.58 8.06
C ALA A 101 -1.93 15.26 8.77
N VAL A 102 -1.99 14.32 9.72
CA VAL A 102 -0.85 13.82 10.50
C VAL A 102 -0.79 12.30 10.41
N LEU A 103 0.37 11.73 10.70
CA LEU A 103 0.59 10.29 10.66
C LEU A 103 0.53 9.66 12.04
N LYS A 104 -0.27 8.62 12.18
CA LYS A 104 -0.24 7.73 13.32
C LYS A 104 0.44 6.42 12.91
N TRP A 105 1.55 6.11 13.57
CA TRP A 105 2.29 4.89 13.30
C TRP A 105 1.39 3.65 13.49
N PRO A 106 1.46 2.64 12.62
CA PRO A 106 2.37 2.54 11.47
C PRO A 106 1.76 2.94 10.12
N ASN A 107 0.45 3.14 10.02
CA ASN A 107 -0.22 3.09 8.71
C ASN A 107 -1.51 3.90 8.60
N ASP A 108 -1.75 4.81 9.56
CA ASP A 108 -2.96 5.61 9.61
C ASP A 108 -2.61 7.09 9.34
N VAL A 109 -3.37 7.73 8.46
CA VAL A 109 -3.38 9.19 8.35
C VAL A 109 -4.61 9.71 9.07
N GLN A 110 -4.45 10.77 9.86
CA GLN A 110 -5.50 11.30 10.71
C GLN A 110 -5.67 12.81 10.55
N ILE A 111 -6.88 13.30 10.80
CA ILE A 111 -7.18 14.71 11.08
C ILE A 111 -7.88 14.74 12.44
N ASP A 112 -7.44 15.62 13.33
CA ASP A 112 -8.00 15.78 14.69
C ASP A 112 -8.16 14.45 15.46
N GLY A 113 -7.15 13.57 15.33
CA GLY A 113 -7.09 12.26 15.96
C GLY A 113 -8.01 11.18 15.35
N LYS A 114 -8.79 11.52 14.31
CA LYS A 114 -9.68 10.60 13.60
C LYS A 114 -9.05 10.11 12.31
N LYS A 115 -9.23 8.83 12.00
CA LYS A 115 -8.66 8.17 10.83
C LYS A 115 -9.30 8.64 9.52
N LEU A 116 -8.50 9.24 8.66
CA LEU A 116 -8.85 9.68 7.32
C LEU A 116 -8.44 8.65 6.25
N CYS A 117 -7.23 8.09 6.37
CA CYS A 117 -6.68 7.14 5.40
C CYS A 117 -6.11 5.90 6.10
N GLY A 118 -6.30 4.74 5.48
CA GLY A 118 -5.61 3.51 5.83
C GLY A 118 -4.62 3.10 4.74
N ILE A 119 -3.43 2.66 5.14
CA ILE A 119 -2.39 2.17 4.23
C ILE A 119 -2.13 0.68 4.51
N LEU A 120 -1.95 -0.10 3.45
CA LEU A 120 -1.60 -1.51 3.52
C LEU A 120 -0.52 -1.84 2.48
N ALA A 121 0.68 -2.15 2.94
CA ALA A 121 1.72 -2.73 2.11
C ALA A 121 1.71 -4.27 2.23
N GLU A 122 1.75 -4.94 1.10
CA GLU A 122 1.89 -6.39 0.98
C GLU A 122 3.08 -6.70 0.08
N ALA A 123 3.88 -7.70 0.43
CA ALA A 123 4.99 -8.17 -0.39
C ALA A 123 4.79 -9.64 -0.74
N GLY A 124 5.24 -10.04 -1.93
CA GLY A 124 5.22 -11.41 -2.40
C GLY A 124 6.19 -11.63 -3.54
N PRO A 125 6.36 -12.86 -4.05
CA PRO A 125 7.29 -13.13 -5.13
C PRO A 125 6.84 -12.44 -6.42
N VAL A 126 7.77 -12.13 -7.34
CA VAL A 126 7.46 -11.63 -8.69
C VAL A 126 6.94 -12.77 -9.59
N GLY A 127 5.89 -13.49 -9.16
CA GLY A 127 5.22 -14.58 -9.91
C GLY A 127 6.12 -15.80 -10.16
N GLU A 128 5.59 -16.98 -10.51
CA GLU A 128 4.21 -17.32 -10.87
C GLU A 128 3.33 -17.67 -9.64
N ALA A 129 2.16 -17.02 -9.59
CA ALA A 129 1.00 -17.18 -8.69
C ALA A 129 1.12 -17.99 -7.38
N PHE A 130 0.96 -17.32 -6.24
CA PHE A 130 0.55 -17.96 -4.98
C PHE A 130 -0.90 -18.46 -5.10
N LYS A 131 -1.12 -19.77 -5.04
CA LYS A 131 -2.46 -20.33 -4.71
C LYS A 131 -2.68 -20.14 -3.22
N SER A 132 -3.71 -19.39 -2.83
CA SER A 132 -4.15 -19.34 -1.44
C SER A 132 -4.46 -20.76 -0.94
N ALA A 133 -3.82 -21.19 0.16
CA ALA A 133 -4.20 -22.43 0.82
C ALA A 133 -5.62 -22.30 1.40
N PRO A 134 -6.48 -23.34 1.28
CA PRO A 134 -7.80 -23.30 1.91
C PRO A 134 -7.65 -23.39 3.43
N LYS A 135 -8.54 -22.69 4.14
CA LYS A 135 -8.76 -22.85 5.58
C LYS A 135 -9.06 -24.33 5.87
N THR A 136 -8.29 -24.92 6.79
CA THR A 136 -8.52 -26.26 7.31
C THR A 136 -9.88 -26.35 8.01
N GLU A 137 -10.72 -27.28 7.55
CA GLU A 137 -11.63 -28.05 8.39
C GLU A 137 -11.77 -29.48 7.83
N VAL A 138 -12.01 -30.41 8.74
CA VAL A 138 -11.66 -31.84 8.73
C VAL A 138 -12.63 -32.72 7.91
N SER A 139 -12.16 -33.76 7.20
CA SER A 139 -12.68 -35.14 7.33
C SER A 139 -11.98 -36.18 6.43
N LYS A 140 -12.07 -37.41 6.92
CA LYS A 140 -11.45 -38.67 6.49
C LYS A 140 -11.87 -39.12 5.08
N ALA A 141 -10.94 -39.63 4.29
CA ALA A 141 -10.98 -40.98 3.69
C ALA A 141 -9.87 -41.13 2.63
N GLU A 142 -9.06 -42.18 2.80
CA GLU A 142 -8.10 -42.70 1.84
C GLU A 142 -8.82 -43.36 0.67
N VAL A 143 -8.48 -43.03 -0.58
CA VAL A 143 -8.46 -44.00 -1.68
C VAL A 143 -7.30 -43.67 -2.62
N ASN A 144 -6.54 -44.71 -2.92
CA ASN A 144 -5.28 -44.73 -3.63
C ASN A 144 -5.49 -45.17 -5.10
N LYS A 145 -4.50 -44.86 -5.95
CA LYS A 145 -4.20 -45.38 -7.31
C LYS A 145 -4.84 -44.67 -8.52
N ALA A 146 -3.99 -44.09 -9.38
CA ALA A 146 -3.57 -44.74 -10.63
C ALA A 146 -2.43 -43.98 -11.33
N GLU A 147 -1.30 -44.66 -11.42
CA GLU A 147 -0.43 -44.91 -12.58
C GLU A 147 0.10 -43.79 -13.50
N ILE A 148 1.40 -43.97 -13.73
CA ILE A 148 2.36 -43.32 -14.59
C ILE A 148 2.12 -43.77 -16.04
N ASN A 149 2.30 -42.86 -17.02
CA ASN A 149 3.05 -43.25 -18.21
C ASN A 149 3.77 -42.08 -18.91
N LYS A 150 5.04 -42.35 -19.21
CA LYS A 150 6.01 -41.56 -19.96
C LYS A 150 5.69 -41.63 -21.46
N ALA A 151 5.96 -40.56 -22.20
CA ALA A 151 6.59 -40.66 -23.53
C ALA A 151 6.98 -39.29 -24.10
N GLU A 152 8.27 -39.23 -24.45
CA GLU A 152 8.82 -38.74 -25.72
C GLU A 152 9.21 -37.27 -25.94
N ILE A 153 10.53 -37.15 -25.96
CA ILE A 153 11.39 -36.11 -26.52
C ILE A 153 11.32 -36.17 -28.04
N ASN A 154 11.26 -35.01 -28.71
CA ASN A 154 11.87 -34.88 -30.03
C ASN A 154 12.53 -33.50 -30.21
N LYS A 155 13.78 -33.57 -30.68
CA LYS A 155 14.66 -32.47 -31.07
C LYS A 155 14.35 -32.05 -32.52
N ALA A 156 14.40 -30.75 -32.81
CA ALA A 156 14.71 -30.25 -34.16
C ALA A 156 15.26 -28.80 -34.13
N GLU A 157 16.56 -28.71 -34.38
CA GLU A 157 17.33 -27.77 -35.22
C GLU A 157 16.89 -26.30 -35.45
N VAL A 158 17.74 -25.41 -34.94
CA VAL A 158 18.46 -24.29 -35.58
C VAL A 158 17.91 -23.73 -36.91
N ASN A 159 17.65 -22.41 -36.92
CA ASN A 159 17.96 -21.57 -38.07
C ASN A 159 18.45 -20.18 -37.67
N LYS A 160 19.57 -19.77 -38.28
CA LYS A 160 20.16 -18.42 -38.22
C LYS A 160 19.58 -17.56 -39.34
N ALA A 161 19.17 -16.33 -39.03
CA ALA A 161 19.16 -15.22 -39.97
C ALA A 161 19.29 -13.89 -39.19
N GLU A 162 20.07 -12.98 -39.75
CA GLU A 162 20.65 -11.78 -39.15
C GLU A 162 19.93 -10.49 -39.60
N ILE A 163 19.81 -9.54 -38.65
CA ILE A 163 19.96 -8.06 -38.74
C ILE A 163 18.86 -7.23 -39.43
N ASN A 164 18.20 -6.34 -38.66
CA ASN A 164 18.32 -4.88 -38.85
C ASN A 164 17.95 -4.06 -37.60
N LYS A 165 18.86 -3.15 -37.26
CA LYS A 165 18.83 -2.20 -36.14
C LYS A 165 17.86 -1.05 -36.38
N ALA A 166 17.10 -0.68 -35.35
CA ALA A 166 16.76 0.72 -35.07
C ALA A 166 16.92 0.92 -33.55
N GLU A 167 17.97 1.65 -33.17
CA GLU A 167 18.30 2.00 -31.78
C GLU A 167 17.31 3.03 -31.24
N VAL A 168 16.56 2.64 -30.21
CA VAL A 168 16.09 3.58 -29.19
C VAL A 168 16.79 3.17 -27.90
N ALA A 169 17.62 4.05 -27.37
CA ALA A 169 18.47 3.78 -26.22
C ALA A 169 17.65 3.37 -24.98
N PRO A 170 17.97 2.26 -24.29
CA PRO A 170 17.43 2.02 -22.97
C PRO A 170 18.28 2.77 -21.94
N LYS A 171 17.62 3.54 -21.08
CA LYS A 171 18.17 3.89 -19.77
C LYS A 171 18.44 2.56 -19.04
N THR A 172 19.65 2.46 -18.52
CA THR A 172 20.25 1.34 -17.77
C THR A 172 19.25 0.49 -16.99
N GLN A 173 19.00 -0.73 -17.46
CA GLN A 173 18.41 -1.82 -16.67
C GLN A 173 19.46 -2.34 -15.69
N SER A 174 19.11 -2.38 -14.40
CA SER A 174 19.88 -3.11 -13.40
C SER A 174 19.82 -4.62 -13.69
N ALA A 175 20.94 -5.30 -13.50
CA ALA A 175 21.20 -6.64 -14.03
C ALA A 175 20.64 -7.80 -13.17
N ASN A 176 19.75 -7.54 -12.21
CA ASN A 176 19.12 -8.56 -11.38
C ASN A 176 17.60 -8.50 -11.52
N PRO A 177 16.91 -9.63 -11.75
CA PRO A 177 15.45 -9.66 -11.72
C PRO A 177 14.97 -9.23 -10.31
N PRO A 178 13.84 -8.50 -10.22
CA PRO A 178 13.35 -8.01 -8.94
C PRO A 178 13.09 -9.17 -7.98
N SER A 179 13.57 -9.02 -6.75
CA SER A 179 13.55 -10.07 -5.72
C SER A 179 12.14 -10.33 -5.17
N ALA A 180 11.25 -9.34 -5.26
CA ALA A 180 9.85 -9.44 -4.88
C ALA A 180 9.00 -8.37 -5.58
N ARG A 181 7.68 -8.57 -5.56
CA ARG A 181 6.67 -7.56 -5.86
C ARG A 181 6.14 -7.00 -4.55
N VAL A 182 5.94 -5.70 -4.49
CA VAL A 182 5.34 -5.02 -3.35
C VAL A 182 4.16 -4.21 -3.84
N VAL A 183 3.02 -4.30 -3.15
CA VAL A 183 1.83 -3.54 -3.48
C VAL A 183 1.42 -2.72 -2.27
N VAL A 184 1.32 -1.40 -2.47
CA VAL A 184 0.90 -0.43 -1.45
C VAL A 184 -0.49 0.05 -1.80
N GLY A 185 -1.46 -0.37 -1.00
CA GLY A 185 -2.86 0.04 -1.09
C GLY A 185 -3.17 1.20 -0.16
N MET A 186 -3.97 2.13 -0.66
CA MET A 186 -4.40 3.32 0.07
C MET A 186 -5.90 3.52 -0.13
N GLY A 187 -6.61 3.73 0.99
CA GLY A 187 -8.01 4.15 0.99
C GLY A 187 -8.14 5.44 1.76
N ILE A 188 -8.50 6.53 1.07
CA ILE A 188 -8.70 7.86 1.65
C ILE A 188 -10.19 8.17 1.68
N ASN A 189 -10.73 8.45 2.86
CA ASN A 189 -12.13 8.82 3.04
C ASN A 189 -12.38 10.24 2.53
N VAL A 190 -13.17 10.39 1.46
CA VAL A 190 -13.40 11.70 0.83
C VAL A 190 -14.73 12.28 1.28
N THR A 191 -15.82 11.55 1.13
CA THR A 191 -17.20 12.08 1.31
C THR A 191 -18.10 11.24 2.18
N LEU A 192 -17.58 10.18 2.80
CA LEU A 192 -18.34 9.37 3.75
C LEU A 192 -19.01 10.26 4.81
N THR A 193 -20.31 10.07 5.02
CA THR A 193 -21.03 10.70 6.12
C THR A 193 -20.73 9.99 7.44
N ARG A 194 -21.15 10.58 8.56
CA ARG A 194 -20.91 10.00 9.90
C ARG A 194 -21.53 8.60 10.04
N GLU A 195 -22.67 8.37 9.38
CA GLU A 195 -23.42 7.11 9.38
C GLU A 195 -22.79 6.04 8.49
N GLU A 196 -22.02 6.44 7.47
CA GLU A 196 -21.35 5.53 6.53
C GLU A 196 -19.95 5.11 7.01
N LEU A 197 -19.38 5.81 7.99
CA LEU A 197 -18.07 5.48 8.53
C LEU A 197 -18.09 4.12 9.24
N PRO A 198 -17.08 3.25 8.99
CA PRO A 198 -17.06 1.90 9.56
C PRO A 198 -16.77 1.88 11.06
N ILE A 199 -16.18 2.95 11.60
CA ILE A 199 -15.84 3.12 13.01
C ILE A 199 -16.02 4.58 13.43
N GLU A 200 -16.34 4.79 14.71
CA GLU A 200 -16.54 6.13 15.28
C GLU A 200 -15.28 7.01 15.21
N ALA A 201 -14.11 6.37 15.32
CA ALA A 201 -12.80 7.02 15.28
C ALA A 201 -12.31 7.33 13.85
N ALA A 202 -13.14 7.19 12.82
CA ALA A 202 -12.83 7.60 11.45
C ALA A 202 -13.42 8.99 11.13
N THR A 203 -12.94 9.58 10.05
CA THR A 203 -13.45 10.83 9.46
C THR A 203 -13.34 10.78 7.93
N SER A 204 -13.80 11.83 7.25
CA SER A 204 -13.66 12.05 5.80
C SER A 204 -13.31 13.52 5.52
N LEU A 205 -12.75 13.82 4.35
CA LEU A 205 -12.45 15.21 3.97
C LEU A 205 -13.69 16.10 4.08
N ALA A 206 -14.86 15.62 3.64
CA ALA A 206 -16.12 16.35 3.75
C ALA A 206 -16.53 16.63 5.21
N LEU A 207 -16.36 15.67 6.12
CA LEU A 207 -16.67 15.86 7.55
C LEU A 207 -15.71 16.86 8.24
N GLU A 208 -14.48 16.96 7.74
CA GLU A 208 -13.49 17.95 8.20
C GLU A 208 -13.64 19.32 7.48
N GLY A 209 -14.70 19.49 6.67
CA GLY A 209 -15.00 20.74 5.96
C GLY A 209 -14.11 21.00 4.75
N LEU A 210 -13.41 19.98 4.24
CA LEU A 210 -12.54 20.05 3.07
C LEU A 210 -13.30 19.52 1.84
N ASP A 211 -13.90 20.43 1.07
CA ASP A 211 -14.48 20.08 -0.22
C ASP A 211 -13.37 19.79 -1.24
N THR A 212 -13.40 18.62 -1.85
CA THR A 212 -12.27 18.13 -2.66
C THR A 212 -12.76 17.43 -3.93
N ASP A 213 -12.28 17.91 -5.08
CA ASP A 213 -12.35 17.18 -6.36
C ASP A 213 -11.50 15.90 -6.25
N ARG A 214 -12.16 14.73 -6.26
CA ARG A 214 -11.50 13.42 -6.20
C ARG A 214 -10.47 13.21 -7.30
N THR A 215 -10.68 13.78 -8.48
CA THR A 215 -9.71 13.70 -9.58
C THR A 215 -8.45 14.49 -9.24
N GLN A 216 -8.60 15.73 -8.78
CA GLN A 216 -7.47 16.55 -8.36
C GLN A 216 -6.74 15.96 -7.15
N LEU A 217 -7.48 15.37 -6.19
CA LEU A 217 -6.89 14.65 -5.07
C LEU A 217 -6.07 13.45 -5.55
N ALA A 218 -6.59 12.65 -6.48
CA ALA A 218 -5.87 11.51 -7.04
C ALA A 218 -4.56 11.94 -7.69
N ILE A 219 -4.59 12.98 -8.53
CA ILE A 219 -3.39 13.54 -9.17
C ILE A 219 -2.36 13.99 -8.12
N THR A 220 -2.81 14.75 -7.12
CA THR A 220 -1.92 15.34 -6.11
C THR A 220 -1.28 14.26 -5.24
N VAL A 221 -2.09 13.31 -4.74
CA VAL A 221 -1.62 12.21 -3.88
C VAL A 221 -0.70 11.27 -4.65
N LEU A 222 -1.05 10.86 -5.87
CA LEU A 222 -0.21 9.96 -6.67
C LEU A 222 1.12 10.61 -7.04
N LYS A 223 1.13 11.91 -7.37
CA LYS A 223 2.37 12.64 -7.65
C LYS A 223 3.28 12.73 -6.43
N ASN A 224 2.72 13.08 -5.27
CA ASN A 224 3.46 13.09 -4.01
C ASN A 224 3.93 11.68 -3.63
N LEU A 225 3.13 10.64 -3.92
CA LEU A 225 3.50 9.26 -3.69
C LEU A 225 4.69 8.83 -4.54
N ARG A 226 4.73 9.16 -5.84
CA ARG A 226 5.91 8.87 -6.69
C ARG A 226 7.16 9.56 -6.15
N HIS A 227 7.04 10.79 -5.68
CA HIS A 227 8.15 11.49 -5.03
C HIS A 227 8.64 10.76 -3.77
N ARG A 228 7.75 10.41 -2.85
CA ARG A 228 8.11 9.71 -1.60
C ARG A 228 8.62 8.29 -1.83
N ILE A 229 8.11 7.56 -2.83
CA ILE A 229 8.66 6.26 -3.25
C ILE A 229 10.09 6.43 -3.77
N THR A 230 10.35 7.47 -4.58
CA THR A 230 11.70 7.75 -5.09
C THR A 230 12.67 8.06 -3.95
N GLN A 231 12.25 8.84 -2.94
CA GLN A 231 13.05 9.05 -1.73
C GLN A 231 13.33 7.74 -0.98
N TRP A 232 12.32 6.87 -0.87
CA TRP A 232 12.45 5.56 -0.23
C TRP A 232 13.43 4.64 -0.98
N GLU A 233 13.31 4.55 -2.31
CA GLU A 233 14.23 3.78 -3.17
C GLU A 233 15.68 4.27 -3.05
N GLN A 234 15.86 5.60 -2.94
CA GLN A 234 17.18 6.23 -2.79
C GLN A 234 17.71 6.22 -1.35
N GLN A 235 16.94 5.69 -0.39
CA GLN A 235 17.26 5.73 1.04
C GLN A 235 17.56 7.15 1.54
N ASP A 236 16.83 8.14 1.02
CA ASP A 236 17.01 9.54 1.40
C ASP A 236 16.68 9.73 2.90
N PRO A 237 17.64 10.17 3.74
CA PRO A 237 17.40 10.37 5.17
C PRO A 237 16.33 11.44 5.45
N GLN A 238 16.05 12.33 4.48
CA GLN A 238 14.98 13.33 4.61
C GLN A 238 13.61 12.69 4.79
N LEU A 239 13.38 11.48 4.24
CA LEU A 239 12.10 10.77 4.36
C LEU A 239 11.71 10.56 5.83
N MET A 240 12.61 10.00 6.64
CA MET A 240 12.34 9.75 8.05
C MET A 240 12.41 11.03 8.89
N ALA A 241 13.19 12.03 8.47
CA ALA A 241 13.14 13.35 9.08
C ALA A 241 11.78 14.03 8.89
N ASP A 242 11.17 13.93 7.71
CA ASP A 242 9.84 14.47 7.43
C ASP A 242 8.75 13.69 8.15
N TYR A 243 8.82 12.34 8.14
CA TYR A 243 7.87 11.49 8.86
C TYR A 243 7.75 11.89 10.34
N ARG A 244 8.89 12.09 11.02
CA ARG A 244 8.92 12.45 12.45
C ARG A 244 8.26 13.80 12.73
N LYS A 245 8.30 14.76 11.80
CA LYS A 245 7.66 16.09 11.98
C LYS A 245 6.14 15.99 12.05
N VAL A 246 5.56 15.01 11.37
CA VAL A 246 4.09 14.85 11.25
C VAL A 246 3.57 13.63 11.99
N CYS A 247 4.41 12.88 12.71
CA CYS A 247 4.00 11.70 13.44
C CYS A 247 3.32 12.08 14.77
N SER A 248 1.99 11.97 14.82
CA SER A 248 1.18 12.30 16.00
C SER A 248 1.38 11.34 17.17
N SER A 249 1.98 10.17 16.94
CA SER A 249 2.31 9.24 18.02
C SER A 249 3.48 9.72 18.88
N ILE A 250 4.44 10.47 18.33
CA ILE A 250 5.64 10.89 19.07
C ILE A 250 5.26 11.83 20.22
N GLY A 251 5.79 11.55 21.41
CA GLY A 251 5.50 12.29 22.63
C GLY A 251 4.18 11.90 23.32
N GLN A 252 3.39 10.98 22.76
CA GLN A 252 2.15 10.50 23.38
C GLN A 252 2.40 9.30 24.28
N GLU A 253 1.61 9.19 25.36
CA GLU A 253 1.43 7.95 26.11
C GLU A 253 0.55 7.01 25.27
N VAL A 254 1.01 5.78 25.03
CA VAL A 254 0.31 4.83 24.17
C VAL A 254 0.22 3.45 24.79
N ARG A 255 -0.81 2.70 24.36
CA ARG A 255 -0.78 1.24 24.38
C ARG A 255 -0.43 0.75 22.98
N LEU A 256 0.70 0.07 22.85
CA LEU A 256 1.10 -0.64 21.64
C LEU A 256 0.66 -2.10 21.76
N GLU A 257 -0.23 -2.52 20.87
CA GLU A 257 -0.62 -3.93 20.72
C GLU A 257 0.40 -4.62 19.80
N ALA A 258 1.48 -5.16 20.37
CA ALA A 258 2.54 -5.82 19.63
C ALA A 258 2.34 -7.35 19.56
N PRO A 259 2.95 -8.06 18.58
CA PRO A 259 2.83 -9.53 18.49
C PRO A 259 3.29 -10.29 19.74
N THR A 260 4.20 -9.71 20.51
CA THR A 260 4.74 -10.28 21.75
C THR A 260 3.92 -9.93 23.00
N GLY A 261 2.84 -9.15 22.84
CA GLY A 261 1.99 -8.67 23.92
C GLY A 261 1.90 -7.14 23.97
N ASP A 262 0.93 -6.65 24.74
CA ASP A 262 0.69 -5.22 24.90
C ASP A 262 1.79 -4.54 25.71
N VAL A 263 2.17 -3.34 25.26
CA VAL A 263 3.17 -2.49 25.92
C VAL A 263 2.54 -1.13 26.17
N ILE A 264 2.70 -0.58 27.37
CA ILE A 264 2.28 0.78 27.71
C ILE A 264 3.52 1.62 27.95
N GLY A 265 3.57 2.79 27.34
CA GLY A 265 4.62 3.76 27.59
C GLY A 265 4.54 4.97 26.67
N THR A 266 5.46 5.92 26.88
CA THR A 266 5.60 7.08 26.01
C THR A 266 6.33 6.70 24.73
N VAL A 267 5.86 7.22 23.60
CA VAL A 267 6.56 7.12 22.32
C VAL A 267 7.67 8.17 22.26
N GLU A 268 8.92 7.73 22.32
CA GLU A 268 10.08 8.64 22.30
C GLU A 268 10.48 9.04 20.88
N GLY A 269 10.12 8.22 19.89
CA GLY A 269 10.44 8.48 18.48
C GLY A 269 10.19 7.29 17.58
N VAL A 270 10.59 7.44 16.32
CA VAL A 270 10.62 6.36 15.31
C VAL A 270 12.03 6.34 14.70
N ALA A 271 12.68 5.17 14.68
CA ALA A 271 14.03 4.97 14.15
C ALA A 271 14.07 5.10 12.62
N ASP A 272 15.27 5.21 12.04
CA ASP A 272 15.45 5.34 10.59
C ASP A 272 14.98 4.10 9.81
N ASP A 273 14.92 2.94 10.47
CA ASP A 273 14.37 1.70 9.93
C ASP A 273 12.84 1.58 10.10
N GLY A 274 12.18 2.61 10.62
CA GLY A 274 10.73 2.68 10.80
C GLY A 274 10.19 2.05 12.08
N ARG A 275 11.05 1.48 12.94
CA ARG A 275 10.62 0.94 14.24
C ARG A 275 10.23 2.06 15.20
N ILE A 276 9.11 1.89 15.91
CA ILE A 276 8.66 2.82 16.94
C ILE A 276 9.37 2.52 18.28
N ASN A 277 9.88 3.55 18.95
CA ASN A 277 10.41 3.45 20.31
C ASN A 277 9.28 3.75 21.31
N VAL A 278 8.92 2.75 22.13
CA VAL A 278 7.92 2.89 23.19
C VAL A 278 8.57 2.46 24.51
N GLY A 279 8.68 3.39 25.47
CA GLY A 279 9.26 3.10 26.78
C GLY A 279 10.72 2.63 26.74
N GLY A 280 11.50 3.07 25.75
CA GLY A 280 12.93 2.73 25.58
C GLY A 280 13.20 1.52 24.69
N GLU A 281 12.17 0.80 24.25
CA GLU A 281 12.28 -0.42 23.43
C GLU A 281 11.73 -0.19 22.01
N TYR A 282 12.33 -0.87 21.02
CA TYR A 282 11.98 -0.70 19.59
C TYR A 282 11.11 -1.82 19.03
N TYR A 283 10.01 -1.45 18.37
CA TYR A 283 9.03 -2.37 17.81
C TYR A 283 8.84 -2.17 16.30
N SER A 284 8.85 -3.25 15.54
CA SER A 284 8.66 -3.25 14.07
C SER A 284 7.22 -3.49 13.62
N ALA A 285 6.36 -3.96 14.52
CA ALA A 285 4.97 -4.27 14.21
C ALA A 285 4.08 -4.11 15.45
N GLY A 286 2.84 -3.71 15.20
CA GLY A 286 1.80 -3.54 16.20
C GLY A 286 0.78 -2.51 15.73
N ASP A 287 -0.22 -2.26 16.58
CA ASP A 287 -1.17 -1.17 16.43
C ASP A 287 -1.04 -0.22 17.64
N VAL A 288 -0.96 1.08 17.38
CA VAL A 288 -0.83 2.10 18.44
C VAL A 288 -2.22 2.60 18.84
N ILE A 289 -2.48 2.70 20.13
CA ILE A 289 -3.65 3.35 20.72
C ILE A 289 -3.14 4.49 21.60
N HIS A 290 -3.48 5.73 21.24
CA HIS A 290 -3.17 6.90 22.07
C HIS A 290 -4.03 6.84 23.34
N LEU A 291 -3.37 6.86 24.49
CA LEU A 291 -4.05 6.92 25.78
C LEU A 291 -4.42 8.37 26.06
N ARG A 292 -5.61 8.59 26.61
CA ARG A 292 -5.95 9.92 27.10
C ARG A 292 -5.03 10.25 28.27
N PRO A 293 -4.65 11.52 28.48
CA PRO A 293 -4.05 11.94 29.74
C PRO A 293 -4.94 11.43 30.87
N ALA A 294 -4.35 10.79 31.89
CA ALA A 294 -5.11 10.53 33.10
C ALA A 294 -5.62 11.88 33.60
N ASP A 295 -6.95 12.01 33.77
CA ASP A 295 -7.53 13.18 34.42
C ASP A 295 -6.95 13.23 35.84
N ASN A 296 -5.96 14.09 36.06
CA ASN A 296 -5.38 14.39 37.37
C ASN A 296 -6.18 15.47 38.07
#